data_AF-A0A7C5DLQ2-F1
#
_entry.id   AF-A0A7C5DLQ2-F1
#
_cell.length_a   1.000
_cell.length_b   1.000
_cell.length_c   1.000
_cell.angle_alpha   90.00
_cell.angle_beta   90.00
_cell.angle_gamma   90.00
#
_symmetry.space_group_name_H-M   'P 1'
#
loop_
_entity.id
_entity.type
_entity.pdbx_description
1 polymer ?
#
loop_
_entity_poly.entity_id
_entity_poly.type
_entity_poly.pdbx_seq_one_letter_code
_entity_poly.pdbx_strand_id
1 'polypeptide(L)' 'MKKLILIHILFLSVIISIGIASAATLHVDVNNPACNDTMGSPFCAIQAAVDNSSDGDKISVAAGT' A
#
# COMPACT_ATOMS: atom_id res chain seq x y z
N MET A 1 -17.86 20.90 33.36
CA MET A 1 -18.62 19.85 32.64
C MET A 1 -18.37 19.86 31.12
N LYS A 2 -18.47 21.00 30.42
CA LYS A 2 -18.20 21.11 28.96
C LYS A 2 -16.79 20.67 28.52
N LYS A 3 -15.75 20.99 29.33
CA LYS A 3 -14.35 20.59 29.06
C LYS A 3 -14.10 19.08 29.17
N LEU A 4 -14.89 18.37 29.99
CA LEU A 4 -14.76 16.92 30.21
C LEU A 4 -15.37 16.12 29.04
N ILE A 5 -16.46 16.63 28.46
CA ILE A 5 -17.10 16.09 27.25
C ILE A 5 -16.20 16.28 26.02
N LEU A 6 -15.52 17.43 25.91
CA LEU A 6 -14.60 17.72 24.80
C LEU A 6 -13.40 16.75 24.76
N ILE A 7 -12.86 16.40 25.94
CA ILE A 7 -11.73 15.46 26.06
C ILE A 7 -12.14 14.04 25.63
N HIS A 8 -13.35 13.59 25.98
CA HIS A 8 -13.84 12.26 25.57
C HIS A 8 -14.09 12.18 24.06
N ILE A 9 -14.60 13.24 23.43
CA ILE A 9 -14.80 13.31 21.98
C ILE A 9 -13.45 13.27 21.25
N LEU A 10 -12.44 13.98 21.77
CA LEU A 10 -11.09 13.94 21.21
C LEU A 10 -10.48 12.53 21.31
N PHE A 11 -10.61 11.88 22.47
CA PHE A 11 -10.08 10.53 22.68
C PHE A 11 -10.75 9.48 21.78
N LEU A 12 -12.07 9.59 21.56
CA LEU A 12 -12.81 8.69 20.67
C LEU A 12 -12.44 8.88 19.19
N SER A 13 -12.14 10.11 18.76
CA SER A 13 -11.70 10.40 17.39
C SER A 13 -10.30 9.84 17.05
N VAL A 14 -9.41 9.73 18.04
CA VAL A 14 -8.06 9.18 17.86
C VAL A 14 -8.11 7.66 17.63
N ILE A 15 -9.05 6.95 18.24
CA ILE A 15 -9.18 5.49 18.14
C ILE A 15 -9.76 5.04 16.79
N ILE A 16 -10.58 5.88 16.13
CA ILE A 16 -11.23 5.54 14.84
C ILE A 16 -10.28 5.70 13.64
N SER A 17 -9.11 6.31 13.80
CA SER A 17 -8.20 6.65 12.69
C SER A 17 -7.17 5.56 12.32
N ILE A 18 -7.24 4.36 12.90
CA ILE A 18 -6.41 3.23 12.44
C ILE A 18 -6.96 2.73 11.11
N GLY A 19 -6.43 3.30 10.01
CA GLY A 19 -6.63 2.77 8.67
C GLY A 19 -6.12 1.33 8.63
N ILE A 20 -7.01 0.38 8.37
CA ILE A 20 -6.63 -1.02 8.13
C ILE A 20 -6.02 -1.04 6.72
N ALA A 21 -4.69 -0.97 6.63
CA ALA A 21 -4.02 -1.16 5.34
C ALA A 21 -4.22 -2.62 4.90
N SER A 22 -4.94 -2.82 3.80
CA SER A 22 -4.97 -4.12 3.12
C SER A 22 -3.67 -4.29 2.37
N ALA A 23 -3.06 -5.47 2.47
CA ALA A 23 -1.95 -5.86 1.61
C ALA A 23 -2.35 -5.72 0.13
N ALA A 24 -1.46 -5.13 -0.66
CA ALA A 24 -1.62 -4.93 -2.09
C ALA A 24 -1.04 -6.11 -2.90
N THR A 25 -1.39 -6.19 -4.18
CA THR A 25 -0.68 -7.03 -5.15
C THR A 25 0.05 -6.13 -6.13
N LEU A 26 1.37 -6.25 -6.19
CA LEU A 26 2.24 -5.55 -7.14
C LEU A 26 2.49 -6.49 -8.33
N HIS A 27 2.21 -6.03 -9.54
CA HIS A 27 2.44 -6.82 -10.75
C HIS A 27 3.81 -6.50 -11.34
N VAL A 28 4.53 -7.51 -11.85
CA VAL A 28 5.76 -7.34 -12.62
C VAL A 28 5.53 -7.90 -14.02
N ASP A 29 5.67 -7.06 -15.04
CA ASP A 29 5.51 -7.45 -16.45
C ASP A 29 6.32 -6.53 -17.38
N VAL A 30 7.50 -6.98 -17.77
CA VAL A 30 8.40 -6.26 -18.69
C VAL A 30 7.82 -6.12 -20.11
N ASN A 31 6.86 -6.97 -20.47
CA ASN A 31 6.22 -6.93 -21.80
C ASN A 31 5.04 -5.96 -21.82
N ASN A 32 4.61 -5.45 -20.66
CA ASN A 32 3.58 -4.43 -20.61
C ASN A 32 4.19 -3.06 -20.98
N PRO A 33 3.73 -2.42 -22.07
CA PRO A 33 4.26 -1.12 -22.50
C PRO A 33 3.98 0.02 -21.51
N ALA A 34 3.08 -0.19 -20.54
CA ALA A 34 2.79 0.75 -19.47
C ALA A 34 3.57 0.46 -18.18
N CYS A 35 4.50 -0.51 -18.17
CA CYS A 35 5.28 -0.81 -16.98
C CYS A 35 6.14 0.40 -16.54
N ASN A 36 6.34 0.55 -15.23
CA ASN A 36 7.11 1.66 -14.66
C ASN A 36 7.80 1.24 -13.36
N ASP A 37 9.12 1.44 -13.27
CA ASP A 37 9.95 1.06 -12.11
C ASP A 37 10.02 2.10 -10.99
N THR A 38 9.39 3.26 -11.16
CA THR A 38 9.41 4.34 -10.16
C THR A 38 8.11 4.46 -9.38
N MET A 39 6.97 4.22 -10.02
CA MET A 39 5.64 4.34 -9.41
C MET A 39 4.62 3.52 -10.20
N GLY A 40 3.74 2.83 -9.47
CA GLY A 40 2.55 2.19 -10.03
C GLY A 40 2.68 0.67 -10.21
N SER A 41 1.69 0.10 -10.87
CA SER A 41 1.64 -1.32 -11.24
C SER A 41 1.15 -1.40 -12.69
N PRO A 42 1.80 -2.15 -13.59
CA PRO A 42 2.90 -3.08 -13.29
C PRO A 42 4.30 -2.43 -13.25
N PHE A 43 5.22 -3.01 -12.50
CA PHE A 43 6.65 -2.75 -12.56
C PHE A 43 7.28 -3.47 -13.76
N CYS A 44 8.34 -2.92 -14.35
CA CYS A 44 9.09 -3.60 -15.41
C CYS A 44 10.07 -4.63 -14.83
N ALA A 45 10.66 -4.33 -13.67
CA ALA A 45 11.65 -5.15 -12.99
C ALA A 45 11.16 -5.68 -11.64
N ILE A 46 11.59 -6.90 -11.28
CA ILE A 46 11.27 -7.51 -9.98
C ILE A 46 11.82 -6.66 -8.82
N GLN A 47 13.05 -6.14 -8.94
CA GLN A 47 13.66 -5.37 -7.87
C GLN A 47 12.86 -4.09 -7.56
N ALA A 48 12.31 -3.42 -8.58
CA ALA A 48 11.49 -2.23 -8.38
C ALA A 48 10.19 -2.54 -7.61
N ALA A 49 9.56 -3.68 -7.91
CA ALA A 49 8.39 -4.13 -7.14
C ALA A 49 8.75 -4.48 -5.68
N VAL A 50 9.92 -5.11 -5.45
CA VAL A 50 10.41 -5.41 -4.10
C VAL A 50 10.67 -4.13 -3.32
N ASP A 51 11.36 -3.15 -3.92
CA ASP A 51 11.71 -1.89 -3.28
C ASP A 51 10.46 -1.06 -2.90
N ASN A 52 9.34 -1.26 -3.59
CA ASN A 52 8.05 -0.60 -3.33
C ASN A 52 7.08 -1.43 -2.48
N SER A 53 7.42 -2.68 -2.16
CA SER A 53 6.54 -3.56 -1.39
C SER A 53 6.56 -3.21 0.10
N SER A 54 5.42 -3.46 0.75
CA SER A 54 5.26 -3.42 2.21
C SER A 54 4.95 -4.80 2.77
N ASP A 55 5.10 -4.96 4.08
CA ASP A 55 4.80 -6.22 4.76
C ASP A 55 3.38 -6.71 4.45
N GLY A 56 3.30 -7.95 3.93
CA GLY A 56 2.04 -8.59 3.56
C GLY A 56 1.67 -8.47 2.09
N ASP A 57 2.31 -7.59 1.32
CA ASP A 57 2.08 -7.46 -0.12
C ASP A 57 2.46 -8.75 -0.87
N LYS A 58 1.82 -8.94 -2.02
CA LYS A 58 2.13 -10.02 -2.97
C LYS A 58 2.80 -9.45 -4.20
N ILE A 59 3.86 -10.09 -4.67
CA ILE A 59 4.46 -9.80 -5.98
C ILE A 59 3.99 -10.86 -6.97
N SER A 60 3.24 -10.44 -7.99
CA SER A 60 2.75 -11.31 -9.06
C SER A 60 3.55 -11.05 -10.34
N VAL A 61 4.40 -12.00 -10.72
CA VAL A 61 5.26 -11.90 -11.90
C VAL A 61 4.56 -12.54 -13.10
N ALA A 62 4.46 -11.81 -14.22
CA ALA A 62 4.01 -12.36 -15.48
C ALA A 62 4.94 -13.48 -15.94
N ALA A 63 4.38 -14.53 -16.57
CA ALA A 63 5.19 -15.64 -17.06
C ALA A 63 6.16 -15.16 -18.15
N GLY A 64 7.41 -15.62 -18.09
CA GLY A 64 8.46 -15.23 -19.01
C GLY A 64 9.85 -15.35 -18.39
N THR A 65 10.86 -14.82 -19.08
CA THR A 65 12.26 -14.71 -18.63
C THR A 65 12.80 -13.34 -18.95
#